data_AF-A0A6N2SYR1-F1
#
_entry.id   AF-A0A6N2SYR1-F1
#
_cell.length_a   1.000
_cell.length_b   1.000
_cell.length_c   1.000
_cell.angle_alpha   90.00
_cell.angle_beta   90.00
_cell.angle_gamma   90.00
#
_symmetry.space_group_name_H-M   'P 1'
#
loop_
_entity.id
_entity.type
_entity.pdbx_description
1 polymer ?
#
loop_
_entity_poly.entity_id
_entity_poly.type
_entity_poly.pdbx_seq_one_letter_code
_entity_poly.pdbx_strand_id
1 'polypeptide(L)'
;MLYTKVELFEDIQTIPEKCVKDTPEGEKARRDFRHKLKVLQAIFDMKLPTYIFKKDNMEKIKEAIELNIEGNGLLFGYTFFLSSNTDFDYSWNYLRKQMDKYVDFFSDVHKFISYLLADIDEMKTEFSGNKDLHIVLNGLFNVKFIDDKPFVKTTLNWENFNQINKVKSGYYISAKIGKTTLLTCYRKYSNNLDLFINGVRQVLAAWKEQTEIEDKT
;
A
#
# COMPACT_ATOMS: atom_id res chain seq x y z
N MET A 1 -19.18 6.62 5.19
CA MET A 1 -18.77 5.22 5.42
C MET A 1 -17.27 5.15 5.17
N LEU A 2 -16.53 4.67 6.17
CA LEU A 2 -15.06 4.58 6.12
C LEU A 2 -14.65 3.36 5.28
N TYR A 3 -13.56 3.49 4.54
CA TYR A 3 -12.90 2.42 3.83
C TYR A 3 -12.05 1.61 4.80
N THR A 4 -12.31 0.32 4.86
CA THR A 4 -11.84 -0.56 5.93
C THR A 4 -10.66 -1.41 5.50
N LYS A 5 -9.94 -1.94 6.51
CA LYS A 5 -8.89 -2.94 6.30
C LYS A 5 -9.40 -4.17 5.53
N VAL A 6 -10.67 -4.57 5.73
CA VAL A 6 -11.29 -5.71 5.03
C VAL A 6 -11.49 -5.39 3.56
N GLU A 7 -12.09 -4.24 3.23
CA GLU A 7 -12.31 -3.82 1.85
C GLU A 7 -10.99 -3.64 1.10
N LEU A 8 -9.97 -3.05 1.75
CA LEU A 8 -8.61 -2.97 1.19
C LEU A 8 -8.05 -4.36 0.87
N PHE A 9 -8.24 -5.33 1.76
CA PHE A 9 -7.71 -6.67 1.57
C PHE A 9 -8.44 -7.44 0.46
N GLU A 10 -9.76 -7.29 0.35
CA GLU A 10 -10.54 -7.87 -0.74
C GLU A 10 -10.12 -7.29 -2.10
N ASP A 11 -9.92 -5.98 -2.16
CA ASP A 11 -9.52 -5.26 -3.38
C ASP A 11 -8.18 -5.75 -3.95
N ILE A 12 -7.18 -5.92 -3.09
CA ILE A 12 -5.83 -6.29 -3.53
C ILE A 12 -5.68 -7.76 -3.90
N GLN A 13 -6.65 -8.62 -3.62
CA GLN A 13 -6.59 -10.05 -4.01
C GLN A 13 -6.75 -10.30 -5.52
N THR A 14 -7.00 -9.25 -6.31
CA THR A 14 -7.14 -9.32 -7.76
C THR A 14 -5.88 -9.87 -8.43
N ILE A 15 -6.03 -10.98 -9.16
CA ILE A 15 -4.93 -11.69 -9.84
C ILE A 15 -4.39 -10.83 -11.00
N PRO A 16 -3.07 -10.57 -11.09
CA PRO A 16 -2.48 -9.84 -12.20
C PRO A 16 -2.60 -10.58 -13.53
N GLU A 17 -2.81 -9.88 -14.64
CA GLU A 17 -2.93 -10.48 -15.98
C GLU A 17 -1.75 -11.39 -16.36
N LYS A 18 -0.52 -11.01 -15.97
CA LYS A 18 0.69 -11.80 -16.19
C LYS A 18 0.62 -13.20 -15.56
N CYS A 19 -0.17 -13.37 -14.50
CA CYS A 19 -0.37 -14.65 -13.81
C CYS A 19 -1.34 -15.59 -14.55
N VAL A 20 -2.14 -15.09 -15.48
CA VAL A 20 -3.14 -15.90 -16.20
C VAL A 20 -2.51 -16.65 -17.38
N LYS A 21 -1.34 -16.21 -17.85
CA LYS A 21 -0.63 -16.83 -18.99
C LYS A 21 -0.12 -18.22 -18.65
N ASP A 22 -0.44 -19.21 -19.47
CA ASP A 22 0.08 -20.57 -19.33
C ASP A 22 1.45 -20.71 -20.01
N THR A 23 2.44 -20.07 -19.40
CA THR A 23 3.84 -19.98 -19.85
C THR A 23 4.75 -20.14 -18.63
N PRO A 24 6.02 -20.53 -18.79
CA PRO A 24 6.98 -20.56 -17.68
C PRO A 24 7.07 -19.23 -16.92
N GLU A 25 7.00 -18.10 -17.64
CA GLU A 25 6.98 -16.76 -17.07
C GLU A 25 5.70 -16.49 -16.29
N GLY A 26 4.55 -16.95 -16.79
CA GLY A 26 3.26 -16.85 -16.10
C GLY A 26 3.20 -17.72 -14.84
N GLU A 27 3.79 -18.91 -14.84
CA GLU A 27 3.98 -19.72 -13.63
C GLU A 27 4.87 -19.04 -12.59
N LYS A 28 5.98 -18.42 -13.03
CA LYS A 28 6.85 -17.63 -12.15
C LYS A 28 6.07 -16.47 -11.53
N ALA A 29 5.31 -15.72 -12.34
CA ALA A 29 4.47 -14.62 -11.88
C ALA A 29 3.38 -15.08 -10.88
N ARG A 30 2.71 -16.21 -11.13
CA ARG A 30 1.73 -16.81 -10.21
C ARG A 30 2.33 -17.13 -8.85
N ARG A 31 3.52 -17.75 -8.83
CA ARG A 31 4.22 -18.10 -7.58
C ARG A 31 4.63 -16.84 -6.81
N ASP A 32 5.21 -15.87 -7.50
CA ASP A 32 5.63 -14.60 -6.91
C ASP A 32 4.44 -13.83 -6.30
N PHE A 33 3.34 -13.68 -7.07
CA PHE A 33 2.09 -13.10 -6.59
C PHE A 33 1.56 -13.80 -5.33
N ARG A 34 1.50 -15.13 -5.32
CA ARG A 34 1.03 -15.91 -4.15
C ARG A 34 1.90 -15.66 -2.93
N HIS A 35 3.22 -15.57 -3.08
CA HIS A 35 4.12 -15.27 -1.96
C HIS A 35 3.90 -13.86 -1.43
N LYS A 36 3.87 -12.85 -2.31
CA LYS A 36 3.60 -11.45 -1.94
C LYS A 36 2.24 -11.28 -1.26
N LEU A 37 1.19 -11.94 -1.78
CA LEU A 37 -0.14 -11.91 -1.19
C LEU A 37 -0.16 -12.56 0.21
N LYS A 38 0.55 -13.68 0.40
CA LYS A 38 0.68 -14.31 1.73
C LYS A 38 1.34 -13.40 2.76
N VAL A 39 2.31 -12.58 2.36
CA VAL A 39 2.89 -11.56 3.27
C VAL A 39 1.82 -10.58 3.71
N LEU A 40 1.01 -10.06 2.79
CA LEU A 40 -0.06 -9.15 3.16
C LEU A 40 -1.10 -9.86 4.02
N GLN A 41 -1.57 -11.04 3.64
CA GLN A 41 -2.48 -11.88 4.45
C GLN A 41 -2.01 -12.00 5.90
N ALA A 42 -0.73 -12.34 6.09
CA ALA A 42 -0.09 -12.39 7.39
C ALA A 42 -0.33 -11.13 8.24
N ILE A 43 -0.18 -9.93 7.65
CA ILE A 43 -0.39 -8.64 8.32
C ILE A 43 -1.89 -8.37 8.53
N PHE A 44 -2.69 -8.74 7.55
CA PHE A 44 -4.12 -8.46 7.56
C PHE A 44 -4.87 -9.31 8.59
N ASP A 45 -4.46 -10.56 8.76
CA ASP A 45 -5.06 -11.55 9.66
C ASP A 45 -4.60 -11.38 11.13
N MET A 46 -3.45 -10.74 11.38
CA MET A 46 -3.01 -10.46 12.75
C MET A 46 -4.02 -9.56 13.47
N LYS A 47 -4.46 -10.02 14.65
CA LYS A 47 -5.34 -9.26 15.56
C LYS A 47 -4.51 -8.25 16.35
N LEU A 48 -4.11 -7.18 15.68
CA LEU A 48 -3.31 -6.11 16.29
C LEU A 48 -4.20 -5.03 16.90
N PRO A 49 -3.74 -4.34 17.96
CA PRO A 49 -4.40 -3.14 18.46
C PRO A 49 -4.55 -2.09 17.36
N THR A 50 -5.67 -1.35 17.38
CA THR A 50 -5.86 -0.19 16.52
C THR A 50 -4.75 0.84 16.76
N TYR A 51 -4.18 1.35 15.68
CA TYR A 51 -3.18 2.40 15.76
C TYR A 51 -3.79 3.73 16.22
N ILE A 52 -3.17 4.38 17.20
CA ILE A 52 -3.64 5.65 17.77
C ILE A 52 -2.70 6.77 17.34
N PHE A 53 -3.05 7.47 16.26
CA PHE A 53 -2.27 8.53 15.62
C PHE A 53 -1.68 9.58 16.57
N LYS A 54 -2.43 10.00 17.60
CA LYS A 54 -2.00 11.03 18.57
C LYS A 54 -1.15 10.51 19.72
N LYS A 55 -1.20 9.20 20.02
CA LYS A 55 -0.52 8.59 21.18
C LYS A 55 0.63 7.66 20.78
N ASP A 56 0.77 7.37 19.48
CA ASP A 56 1.77 6.46 18.90
C ASP A 56 1.97 5.19 19.74
N ASN A 57 0.92 4.37 19.86
CA ASN A 57 0.92 3.14 20.68
C ASN A 57 1.73 1.98 20.06
N MET A 58 2.83 2.28 19.36
CA MET A 58 3.62 1.31 18.62
C MET A 58 4.25 0.25 19.50
N GLU A 59 4.70 0.58 20.71
CA GLU A 59 5.27 -0.42 21.63
C GLU A 59 4.28 -1.56 21.92
N LYS A 60 3.02 -1.23 22.23
CA LYS A 60 1.97 -2.24 22.44
C LYS A 60 1.67 -3.07 21.20
N ILE A 61 1.80 -2.47 20.02
CA ILE A 61 1.61 -3.15 18.75
C ILE A 61 2.79 -4.10 18.49
N LYS A 62 4.02 -3.68 18.78
CA LYS A 62 5.22 -4.52 18.67
C LYS A 62 5.14 -5.72 19.61
N GLU A 63 4.78 -5.52 20.87
CA GLU A 63 4.55 -6.63 21.83
C GLU A 63 3.52 -7.63 21.29
N ALA A 64 2.41 -7.14 20.72
CA ALA A 64 1.40 -8.02 20.12
C ALA A 64 1.93 -8.77 18.89
N ILE A 65 2.75 -8.12 18.05
CA ILE A 65 3.41 -8.74 16.89
C ILE A 65 4.39 -9.82 17.35
N GLU A 66 5.22 -9.55 18.35
CA GLU A 66 6.17 -10.50 18.94
C GLU A 66 5.47 -11.78 19.38
N LEU A 67 4.37 -11.66 20.13
CA LEU A 67 3.55 -12.80 20.56
C LEU A 67 2.98 -13.61 19.38
N ASN A 68 2.63 -12.96 18.27
CA ASN A 68 2.15 -13.66 17.06
C ASN A 68 3.29 -14.36 16.29
N ILE A 69 4.49 -13.79 16.30
CA ILE A 69 5.67 -14.32 15.59
C ILE A 69 6.31 -15.48 16.36
N GLU A 70 6.37 -15.42 17.69
CA GLU A 70 6.99 -16.47 18.53
C GLU A 70 6.36 -17.86 18.32
N GLY A 71 5.08 -17.92 17.89
CA GLY A 71 4.40 -19.17 17.54
C GLY A 71 4.56 -19.65 16.08
N ASN A 72 5.11 -18.84 15.17
CA ASN A 72 5.08 -19.11 13.71
C ASN A 72 6.27 -18.52 12.89
N GLY A 73 7.37 -18.13 13.56
CA GLY A 73 8.43 -17.28 12.99
C GLY A 73 9.13 -17.80 11.72
N LEU A 74 9.15 -19.12 11.50
CA LEU A 74 9.71 -19.74 10.29
C LEU A 74 8.86 -19.47 9.02
N LEU A 75 7.53 -19.41 9.16
CA LEU A 75 6.61 -19.20 8.03
C LEU A 75 6.59 -17.73 7.60
N PHE A 76 6.65 -16.81 8.56
CA PHE A 76 6.67 -15.37 8.31
C PHE A 76 7.99 -14.91 7.68
N GLY A 77 9.13 -15.39 8.20
CA GLY A 77 10.44 -15.04 7.65
C GLY A 77 10.67 -15.59 6.24
N TYR A 78 10.23 -16.83 5.97
CA TYR A 78 10.38 -17.46 4.66
C TYR A 78 9.52 -16.79 3.58
N THR A 79 8.27 -16.43 3.91
CA THR A 79 7.32 -15.85 2.95
C THR A 79 7.68 -14.40 2.60
N PHE A 80 8.14 -13.61 3.58
CA PHE A 80 8.56 -12.22 3.37
C PHE A 80 9.86 -12.08 2.55
N PHE A 81 10.83 -12.98 2.75
CA PHE A 81 12.11 -12.88 2.03
C PHE A 81 12.03 -13.34 0.57
N LEU A 82 11.23 -14.35 0.26
CA LEU A 82 11.02 -14.81 -1.12
C LEU A 82 10.25 -13.79 -1.98
N SER A 83 9.44 -12.92 -1.35
CA SER A 83 8.55 -12.00 -2.06
C SER A 83 9.12 -10.59 -2.25
N SER A 84 10.13 -10.21 -1.46
CA SER A 84 10.52 -8.80 -1.26
C SER A 84 11.97 -8.47 -1.61
N ASN A 85 12.81 -9.48 -1.86
CA ASN A 85 14.23 -9.29 -2.19
C ASN A 85 14.52 -9.83 -3.61
N THR A 86 14.90 -8.95 -4.52
CA THR A 86 15.27 -9.31 -5.90
C THR A 86 16.62 -10.03 -5.99
N ASP A 87 17.46 -9.94 -4.96
CA ASP A 87 18.87 -10.36 -4.96
C ASP A 87 19.15 -11.52 -3.98
N PHE A 88 18.15 -12.30 -3.59
CA PHE A 88 18.30 -13.34 -2.57
C PHE A 88 18.98 -14.62 -3.11
N ASP A 89 20.19 -14.90 -2.64
CA ASP A 89 20.96 -16.13 -2.94
C ASP A 89 20.88 -17.19 -1.81
N TYR A 90 19.66 -17.49 -1.33
CA TYR A 90 19.36 -18.68 -0.53
C TYR A 90 20.17 -18.96 0.76
N SER A 91 20.85 -17.99 1.38
CA SER A 91 21.61 -18.27 2.62
C SER A 91 20.73 -18.22 3.89
N TRP A 92 20.54 -19.39 4.51
CA TRP A 92 19.79 -19.56 5.77
C TRP A 92 20.37 -18.77 6.96
N ASN A 93 21.68 -18.56 6.98
CA ASN A 93 22.36 -17.77 8.02
C ASN A 93 22.02 -16.28 7.97
N TYR A 94 21.74 -15.76 6.77
CA TYR A 94 21.24 -14.39 6.62
C TYR A 94 19.82 -14.27 7.19
N LEU A 95 18.93 -15.23 6.88
CA LEU A 95 17.54 -15.23 7.36
C LEU A 95 17.44 -15.20 8.89
N ARG A 96 18.29 -15.97 9.59
CA ARG A 96 18.32 -16.01 11.07
C ARG A 96 18.71 -14.65 11.68
N LYS A 97 19.62 -13.91 11.05
CA LYS A 97 20.06 -12.58 11.51
C LYS A 97 19.04 -11.46 11.28
N GLN A 98 17.99 -11.71 10.49
CA GLN A 98 16.93 -10.74 10.22
C GLN A 98 15.68 -11.00 11.07
N MET A 99 15.67 -12.03 11.94
CA MET A 99 14.53 -12.36 12.79
C MET A 99 14.08 -11.20 13.67
N ASP A 100 15.04 -10.54 14.33
CA ASP A 100 14.79 -9.37 15.17
C ASP A 100 14.25 -8.17 14.38
N LYS A 101 14.46 -8.14 13.06
CA LYS A 101 13.96 -7.05 12.19
C LYS A 101 12.55 -7.30 11.65
N TYR A 102 11.97 -8.48 11.86
CA TYR A 102 10.60 -8.75 11.40
C TYR A 102 9.58 -7.99 12.22
N VAL A 103 9.74 -7.91 13.54
CA VAL A 103 8.83 -7.14 14.40
C VAL A 103 8.79 -5.69 13.95
N ASP A 104 9.96 -5.09 13.74
CA ASP A 104 10.08 -3.74 13.22
C ASP A 104 9.39 -3.61 11.84
N PHE A 105 9.66 -4.51 10.91
CA PHE A 105 9.01 -4.51 9.59
C PHE A 105 7.48 -4.58 9.70
N PHE A 106 6.95 -5.56 10.42
CA PHE A 106 5.50 -5.74 10.59
C PHE A 106 4.86 -4.53 11.26
N SER A 107 5.55 -3.95 12.23
CA SER A 107 5.10 -2.77 12.95
C SER A 107 5.06 -1.53 12.02
N ASP A 108 6.10 -1.33 11.20
CA ASP A 108 6.19 -0.24 10.23
C ASP A 108 5.09 -0.37 9.16
N VAL A 109 4.83 -1.59 8.68
CA VAL A 109 3.77 -1.84 7.68
C VAL A 109 2.38 -1.69 8.27
N HIS A 110 2.15 -2.13 9.50
CA HIS A 110 0.86 -1.92 10.18
C HIS A 110 0.57 -0.43 10.39
N LYS A 111 1.59 0.34 10.80
CA LYS A 111 1.51 1.80 10.88
C LYS A 111 1.21 2.40 9.52
N PHE A 112 1.91 1.97 8.47
CA PHE A 112 1.65 2.41 7.10
C PHE A 112 0.22 2.15 6.64
N ILE A 113 -0.30 0.93 6.79
CA ILE A 113 -1.67 0.57 6.40
C ILE A 113 -2.68 1.43 7.17
N SER A 114 -2.45 1.67 8.47
CA SER A 114 -3.33 2.51 9.29
C SER A 114 -3.41 3.94 8.76
N TYR A 115 -2.26 4.54 8.43
CA TYR A 115 -2.21 5.87 7.81
C TYR A 115 -2.80 5.89 6.40
N LEU A 116 -2.53 4.86 5.61
CA LEU A 116 -3.07 4.72 4.26
C LEU A 116 -4.61 4.72 4.27
N LEU A 117 -5.23 3.97 5.18
CA LEU A 117 -6.69 3.95 5.29
C LEU A 117 -7.26 5.32 5.69
N ALA A 118 -6.65 5.97 6.68
CA ALA A 118 -7.06 7.30 7.12
C ALA A 118 -6.93 8.35 6.00
N ASP A 119 -5.78 8.35 5.30
CA ASP A 119 -5.53 9.26 4.19
C ASP A 119 -6.49 8.99 3.01
N ILE A 120 -6.82 7.73 2.71
CA ILE A 120 -7.82 7.37 1.68
C ILE A 120 -9.20 7.92 2.05
N ASP A 121 -9.62 7.76 3.31
CA ASP A 121 -10.93 8.24 3.77
C ASP A 121 -11.04 9.76 3.69
N GLU A 122 -9.97 10.48 4.03
CA GLU A 122 -9.90 11.94 3.91
C GLU A 122 -9.94 12.38 2.43
N MET A 123 -9.17 11.73 1.56
CA MET A 123 -9.15 12.06 0.13
C MET A 123 -10.46 11.68 -0.58
N LYS A 124 -11.14 10.62 -0.14
CA LYS A 124 -12.41 10.18 -0.70
C LYS A 124 -13.46 11.27 -0.62
N THR A 125 -13.58 11.97 0.50
CA THR A 125 -14.54 13.08 0.62
C THR A 125 -14.24 14.22 -0.34
N GLU A 126 -12.97 14.37 -0.72
CA GLU A 126 -12.50 15.51 -1.51
C GLU A 126 -12.49 15.28 -3.01
N PHE A 127 -12.23 14.04 -3.42
CA PHE A 127 -12.01 13.72 -4.84
C PHE A 127 -13.08 12.83 -5.45
N SER A 128 -14.13 12.49 -4.70
CA SER A 128 -15.33 11.83 -5.24
C SER A 128 -15.84 12.56 -6.50
N GLY A 129 -16.09 11.81 -7.57
CA GLY A 129 -16.53 12.34 -8.87
C GLY A 129 -15.42 12.63 -9.89
N ASN A 130 -14.13 12.61 -9.50
CA ASN A 130 -13.02 12.74 -10.46
C ASN A 130 -12.59 11.36 -10.96
N LYS A 131 -13.30 10.81 -11.95
CA LYS A 131 -13.17 9.41 -12.41
C LYS A 131 -11.77 9.04 -12.96
N ASP A 132 -11.08 10.02 -13.54
CA ASP A 132 -9.75 9.79 -14.14
C ASP A 132 -8.60 9.92 -13.14
N LEU A 133 -8.87 10.55 -11.99
CA LEU A 133 -7.89 10.72 -10.93
C LEU A 133 -7.66 9.38 -10.24
N HIS A 134 -6.39 9.03 -10.08
CA HIS A 134 -5.98 7.99 -9.18
C HIS A 134 -4.81 8.43 -8.31
N ILE A 135 -4.82 7.97 -7.07
CA ILE A 135 -3.81 8.27 -6.07
C ILE A 135 -2.93 7.05 -5.88
N VAL A 136 -1.63 7.22 -6.08
CA VAL A 136 -0.63 6.17 -5.89
C VAL A 136 0.10 6.40 -4.58
N LEU A 137 -0.09 5.48 -3.64
CA LEU A 137 0.51 5.49 -2.31
C LEU A 137 1.73 4.58 -2.30
N ASN A 138 2.89 5.18 -2.06
CA ASN A 138 4.22 4.60 -2.05
C ASN A 138 4.62 3.85 -3.34
N GLY A 139 4.04 4.23 -4.48
CA GLY A 139 4.21 3.47 -5.72
C GLY A 139 3.60 2.06 -5.70
N LEU A 140 2.89 1.71 -4.61
CA LEU A 140 2.47 0.35 -4.29
C LEU A 140 0.94 0.20 -4.39
N PHE A 141 0.19 1.03 -3.67
CA PHE A 141 -1.27 1.01 -3.71
C PHE A 141 -1.77 2.07 -4.67
N ASN A 142 -2.58 1.67 -5.64
CA ASN A 142 -3.22 2.56 -6.59
C ASN A 142 -4.72 2.64 -6.27
N VAL A 143 -5.17 3.81 -5.89
CA VAL A 143 -6.50 4.08 -5.35
C VAL A 143 -7.28 4.91 -6.36
N LYS A 144 -8.48 4.43 -6.73
CA LYS A 144 -9.46 5.15 -7.54
C LYS A 144 -10.68 5.46 -6.68
N PHE A 145 -11.24 6.65 -6.85
CA PHE A 145 -12.52 7.01 -6.23
C PHE A 145 -13.64 6.69 -7.22
N ILE A 146 -14.59 5.87 -6.79
CA ILE A 146 -15.67 5.34 -7.64
C ILE A 146 -17.04 5.79 -7.12
N ASP A 147 -18.05 5.78 -7.98
CA ASP A 147 -19.39 6.26 -7.64
C ASP A 147 -20.18 5.25 -6.79
N ASP A 148 -19.85 3.95 -6.90
CA ASP A 148 -20.52 2.86 -6.17
C ASP A 148 -19.82 2.56 -4.85
N LYS A 149 -20.58 2.11 -3.84
CA LYS A 149 -20.02 1.65 -2.56
C LYS A 149 -18.94 0.55 -2.81
N PRO A 150 -17.76 0.62 -2.16
CA PRO A 150 -17.39 1.46 -1.01
C PRO A 150 -16.84 2.86 -1.35
N PHE A 151 -17.07 3.33 -2.58
CA PHE A 151 -16.64 4.60 -3.17
C PHE A 151 -15.12 4.72 -3.40
N VAL A 152 -14.41 3.62 -3.14
CA VAL A 152 -12.97 3.49 -3.33
C VAL A 152 -12.73 2.12 -3.95
N LYS A 153 -11.83 2.06 -4.92
CA LYS A 153 -11.27 0.81 -5.41
C LYS A 153 -9.76 0.90 -5.35
N THR A 154 -9.14 -0.04 -4.65
CA THR A 154 -7.69 -0.15 -4.58
C THR A 154 -7.17 -1.29 -5.46
N THR A 155 -6.02 -1.08 -6.07
CA THR A 155 -5.26 -2.13 -6.75
C THR A 155 -3.81 -2.05 -6.31
N LEU A 156 -3.09 -3.16 -6.40
CA LEU A 156 -1.70 -3.23 -5.96
C LEU A 156 -0.77 -3.36 -7.16
N ASN A 157 0.26 -2.52 -7.20
CA ASN A 157 1.34 -2.64 -8.17
C ASN A 157 2.37 -3.66 -7.67
N TRP A 158 2.15 -4.94 -7.99
CA TRP A 158 2.96 -6.06 -7.52
C TRP A 158 4.42 -6.02 -7.93
N GLU A 159 4.76 -5.29 -9.00
CA GLU A 159 6.15 -5.07 -9.43
C GLU A 159 6.90 -4.19 -8.42
N ASN A 160 6.19 -3.29 -7.75
CA ASN A 160 6.72 -2.38 -6.74
C ASN A 160 6.52 -2.89 -5.31
N PHE A 161 6.29 -4.19 -5.11
CA PHE A 161 6.05 -4.74 -3.76
C PHE A 161 7.17 -4.43 -2.77
N ASN A 162 8.42 -4.36 -3.22
CA ASN A 162 9.57 -4.00 -2.40
C ASN A 162 9.48 -2.61 -1.73
N GLN A 163 8.62 -1.71 -2.22
CA GLN A 163 8.40 -0.39 -1.62
C GLN A 163 7.80 -0.49 -0.23
N ILE A 164 7.13 -1.61 0.10
CA ILE A 164 6.58 -1.87 1.44
C ILE A 164 7.66 -1.82 2.53
N ASN A 165 8.92 -2.05 2.18
CA ASN A 165 10.07 -2.01 3.09
C ASN A 165 10.57 -0.58 3.39
N LYS A 166 10.01 0.43 2.72
CA LYS A 166 10.50 1.82 2.74
C LYS A 166 9.53 2.79 3.41
N VAL A 167 8.62 2.27 4.25
CA VAL A 167 7.52 3.05 4.85
C VAL A 167 7.80 3.56 6.26
N LYS A 168 8.91 3.15 6.89
CA LYS A 168 9.23 3.43 8.30
C LYS A 168 9.00 4.87 8.76
N SER A 169 9.32 5.86 7.93
CA SER A 169 9.24 7.29 8.28
C SER A 169 8.11 8.04 7.57
N GLY A 170 7.28 7.34 6.80
CA GLY A 170 6.32 7.93 5.87
C GLY A 170 6.43 7.29 4.49
N TYR A 171 5.71 7.85 3.53
CA TYR A 171 5.62 7.31 2.17
C TYR A 171 5.37 8.42 1.16
N TYR A 172 5.64 8.14 -0.13
CA TYR A 172 5.27 9.06 -1.19
C TYR A 172 3.79 8.93 -1.53
N ILE A 173 3.12 10.03 -1.82
CA ILE A 173 1.77 10.06 -2.38
C ILE A 173 1.85 10.81 -3.70
N SER A 174 1.26 10.23 -4.74
CA SER A 174 1.24 10.84 -6.08
C SER A 174 -0.18 10.88 -6.63
N ALA A 175 -0.60 12.04 -7.13
CA ALA A 175 -1.83 12.18 -7.90
C ALA A 175 -1.54 12.02 -9.38
N LYS A 176 -2.39 11.26 -10.08
CA LYS A 176 -2.17 10.90 -11.48
C LYS A 176 -3.48 10.88 -12.26
N ILE A 177 -3.38 11.20 -13.55
CA ILE A 177 -4.43 10.98 -14.56
C ILE A 177 -3.81 10.16 -15.68
N GLY A 178 -4.40 9.00 -16.00
CA GLY A 178 -3.82 8.05 -16.95
C GLY A 178 -2.40 7.61 -16.56
N LYS A 179 -1.39 8.00 -17.34
CA LYS A 179 0.04 7.75 -17.02
C LYS A 179 0.74 8.99 -16.46
N THR A 180 0.12 10.15 -16.56
CA THR A 180 0.71 11.44 -16.20
C THR A 180 0.66 11.64 -14.70
N THR A 181 1.79 12.06 -14.13
CA THR A 181 1.87 12.43 -12.70
C THR A 181 1.65 13.91 -12.57
N LEU A 182 0.60 14.29 -11.83
CA LEU A 182 0.19 15.67 -11.60
C LEU A 182 0.94 16.29 -10.43
N LEU A 183 1.03 15.54 -9.34
CA LEU A 183 1.68 15.97 -8.11
C LEU A 183 2.30 14.76 -7.41
N THR A 184 3.43 14.95 -6.76
CA THR A 184 4.00 13.97 -5.83
C THR A 184 4.51 14.69 -4.59
N CYS A 185 4.16 14.16 -3.42
CA CYS A 185 4.60 14.67 -2.14
C CYS A 185 5.07 13.54 -1.24
N TYR A 186 5.99 13.85 -0.33
CA TYR A 186 6.36 12.93 0.73
C TYR A 186 5.46 13.15 1.96
N ARG A 187 4.68 12.13 2.31
CA ARG A 187 3.82 12.08 3.49
C ARG A 187 4.60 11.52 4.66
N LYS A 188 5.12 12.41 5.52
CA LYS A 188 5.65 12.03 6.83
C LYS A 188 4.49 11.76 7.78
N TYR A 189 4.55 10.74 8.63
CA TYR A 189 3.46 10.37 9.57
C TYR A 189 3.03 11.48 10.53
N SER A 190 3.92 12.42 10.85
CA SER A 190 3.60 13.57 11.71
C SER A 190 2.80 14.69 11.02
N ASN A 191 2.71 14.67 9.69
CA ASN A 191 2.16 15.78 8.91
C ASN A 191 0.65 15.62 8.70
N ASN A 192 -0.04 16.72 8.40
CA ASN A 192 -1.39 16.65 7.84
C ASN A 192 -1.34 16.40 6.32
N LEU A 193 -2.40 15.83 5.77
CA LEU A 193 -2.60 15.58 4.34
C LEU A 193 -3.09 16.83 3.58
N ASP A 194 -3.58 17.87 4.27
CA ASP A 194 -4.08 19.14 3.69
C ASP A 194 -3.23 19.69 2.55
N LEU A 195 -1.89 19.72 2.71
CA LEU A 195 -0.99 20.27 1.71
C LEU A 195 -1.05 19.49 0.40
N PHE A 196 -1.13 18.16 0.49
CA PHE A 196 -1.30 17.32 -0.69
C PHE A 196 -2.68 17.52 -1.30
N ILE A 197 -3.75 17.48 -0.49
CA ILE A 197 -5.12 17.66 -0.98
C ILE A 197 -5.29 18.99 -1.71
N ASN A 198 -4.84 20.09 -1.09
CA ASN A 198 -4.91 21.43 -1.69
C ASN A 198 -4.08 21.52 -2.97
N GLY A 199 -2.89 20.92 -3.00
CA GLY A 199 -2.08 20.84 -4.21
C GLY A 199 -2.79 20.09 -5.34
N VAL A 200 -3.41 18.95 -5.05
CA VAL A 200 -4.18 18.18 -6.04
C VAL A 200 -5.38 18.99 -6.55
N ARG A 201 -6.12 19.69 -5.69
CA ARG A 201 -7.23 20.56 -6.12
C ARG A 201 -6.77 21.63 -7.12
N GLN A 202 -5.66 22.30 -6.84
CA GLN A 202 -5.11 23.34 -7.72
C GLN A 202 -4.70 22.77 -9.08
N VAL A 203 -3.97 21.65 -9.08
CA VAL A 203 -3.50 21.04 -10.34
C VAL A 203 -4.67 20.46 -11.14
N LEU A 204 -5.70 19.91 -10.49
CA LEU A 204 -6.91 19.44 -11.17
C LEU A 204 -7.70 20.57 -11.81
N ALA A 205 -7.82 21.73 -11.16
CA ALA A 205 -8.49 22.89 -11.73
C ALA A 205 -7.76 23.37 -12.99
N ALA A 206 -6.44 23.55 -12.90
CA ALA A 206 -5.61 23.94 -14.05
C ALA A 206 -5.66 22.92 -15.20
N TRP A 207 -5.70 21.63 -14.87
CA TRP A 207 -5.80 20.57 -15.87
C TRP A 207 -7.13 20.60 -16.65
N LYS A 208 -8.26 20.81 -15.94
CA LYS A 208 -9.59 20.93 -16.58
C LYS A 208 -9.66 22.13 -17.53
N GLU A 209 -9.13 23.28 -17.11
CA GLU A 209 -9.07 24.48 -17.95
C GLU A 209 -8.30 24.24 -19.26
N GLN A 210 -7.19 23.50 -19.21
CA GLN A 210 -6.39 23.18 -20.40
C GLN A 210 -7.14 22.23 -21.35
N THR A 211 -7.76 21.17 -20.84
CA THR A 211 -8.49 20.20 -21.67
C THR A 211 -9.73 20.80 -22.33
N GLU A 212 -10.44 21.72 -21.66
CA GLU A 212 -11.60 22.40 -22.25
C GLU A 212 -11.24 23.40 -23.36
N ILE A 213 -10.00 23.90 -23.37
CA ILE A 213 -9.48 24.75 -24.44
C ILE A 213 -9.12 23.88 -25.66
N GLU A 214 -8.46 22.74 -25.43
CA GLU A 214 -8.09 21.81 -26.51
C GLU A 214 -9.31 21.23 -27.22
N ASP A 215 -10.40 20.90 -26.50
CA ASP A 215 -11.64 20.37 -27.10
C ASP A 215 -12.45 21.41 -27.92
N LYS A 216 -12.14 22.70 -27.79
CA LYS A 216 -12.82 23.81 -28.51
C LYS A 216 -12.08 24.29 -29.75
N THR A 217 -10.91 23.72 -30.06
CA THR A 217 -10.03 24.15 -31.15
C THR A 217 -9.98 23.11 -32.26
#